data_AF-A0AAE0RNC0-F1
#
_entry.id   AF-A0AAE0RNC0-F1
#
_cell.length_a   1.000
_cell.length_b   1.000
_cell.length_c   1.000
_cell.angle_alpha   90.00
_cell.angle_beta   90.00
_cell.angle_gamma   90.00
#
_symmetry.space_group_name_H-M   'P 1'
#
loop_
_entity.id
_entity.type
_entity.pdbx_description
1 polymer ?
#
loop_
_entity_poly.entity_id
_entity_poly.type
_entity_poly.pdbx_seq_one_letter_code
_entity_poly.pdbx_strand_id
1 'polypeptide(L)'
;MDVENIISLRGVQKPSEIANRYKIGLTRLYKIWTDASPNKKFPGGFTGTQAGKKLTEVAKKLTEENNNQRAEISKIQEEFNSLQGLASKTRDNIKQKQQQVQNMMARYKLLQQQQQQIQELLTMIPDNEQHLKTLTTQKDQQQKTINELNLKIAENKKTIENQTINDAQLQKIIDDNNTIEQGLNEILSNPQPSPPKH
;
A
#
# COMPACT_ATOMS: atom_id res chain seq x y z
N MET A 1 -1.80 -15.37 37.28
CA MET A 1 -1.18 -14.69 38.42
C MET A 1 -2.28 -14.54 39.44
N ASP A 2 -2.29 -15.42 40.42
CA ASP A 2 -3.38 -15.55 41.38
C ASP A 2 -3.45 -14.35 42.31
N VAL A 3 -4.68 -13.93 42.61
CA VAL A 3 -5.04 -12.80 43.49
C VAL A 3 -4.38 -12.91 44.87
N GLU A 4 -4.04 -14.13 45.30
CA GLU A 4 -3.35 -14.40 46.55
C GLU A 4 -1.93 -13.80 46.63
N ASN A 5 -1.24 -13.63 45.50
CA ASN A 5 0.13 -13.09 45.49
C ASN A 5 0.18 -11.56 45.65
N ILE A 6 -0.89 -10.83 45.35
CA ILE A 6 -0.89 -9.36 45.44
C ILE A 6 -1.10 -8.89 46.90
N ILE A 7 -1.87 -9.65 47.69
CA ILE A 7 -2.15 -9.32 49.11
C ILE A 7 -0.87 -9.41 49.96
N SER A 8 0.05 -10.29 49.61
CA SER A 8 1.29 -10.49 50.36
C SER A 8 2.33 -9.37 50.20
N LEU A 9 2.18 -8.49 49.19
CA LEU A 9 3.15 -7.42 48.89
C LEU A 9 2.89 -6.10 49.62
N ARG A 10 1.71 -5.90 50.23
CA ARG A 10 1.36 -4.65 50.98
C ARG A 10 1.43 -4.79 52.51
N GLY A 11 2.02 -5.86 53.06
CA GLY A 11 2.11 -6.03 54.51
C GLY A 11 0.77 -6.27 55.22
N VAL A 12 -0.28 -6.62 54.47
CA VAL A 12 -1.59 -7.00 55.00
C VAL A 12 -1.44 -8.39 55.63
N GLN A 13 -1.59 -8.48 56.95
CA GLN A 13 -1.57 -9.77 57.66
C GLN A 13 -2.57 -10.74 57.04
N LYS A 14 -2.18 -12.01 56.89
CA LYS A 14 -3.02 -13.03 56.25
C LYS A 14 -4.35 -13.14 57.02
N PRO A 15 -5.51 -13.22 56.34
CA PRO A 15 -6.81 -13.38 56.99
C PRO A 15 -6.86 -14.54 58.00
N SER A 16 -6.08 -15.60 57.76
CA SER A 16 -5.94 -16.76 58.64
C SER A 16 -5.23 -16.47 59.97
N GLU A 17 -4.25 -15.57 59.98
CA GLU A 17 -3.53 -15.16 61.19
C GLU A 17 -4.41 -14.27 62.07
N ILE A 18 -5.21 -13.41 61.44
CA ILE A 18 -6.22 -12.59 62.09
C ILE A 18 -7.26 -13.51 62.74
N ALA A 19 -7.90 -14.42 61.98
CA ALA A 19 -8.89 -15.35 62.50
C ALA A 19 -8.38 -16.20 63.70
N ASN A 20 -7.12 -16.62 63.68
CA ASN A 20 -6.50 -17.33 64.80
C ASN A 20 -6.32 -16.46 66.05
N ARG A 21 -5.92 -15.19 65.90
CA ARG A 21 -5.85 -14.24 67.03
C ARG A 21 -7.23 -13.99 67.63
N TYR A 22 -8.26 -13.86 66.79
CA TYR A 22 -9.66 -13.73 67.22
C TYR A 22 -10.15 -14.95 68.01
N LYS A 23 -9.87 -16.16 67.52
CA LYS A 23 -10.23 -17.42 68.19
C LYS A 23 -9.56 -17.56 69.55
N ILE A 24 -8.26 -17.26 69.64
CA ILE A 24 -7.51 -17.30 70.91
C ILE A 24 -8.02 -16.23 71.88
N GLY A 25 -8.31 -15.03 71.38
CA GLY A 25 -8.95 -13.96 72.15
C GLY A 25 -10.27 -14.43 72.76
N LEU A 26 -11.26 -14.76 71.92
CA LEU A 26 -12.60 -15.19 72.34
C LEU A 26 -12.58 -16.37 73.32
N THR A 27 -11.69 -17.36 73.12
CA THR A 27 -11.55 -18.51 74.02
C THR A 27 -11.06 -18.09 75.42
N ARG A 28 -10.11 -17.14 75.49
CA ARG A 28 -9.66 -16.57 76.77
C ARG A 28 -10.75 -15.72 77.43
N LEU A 29 -11.52 -14.96 76.66
CA LEU A 29 -12.60 -14.11 77.18
C LEU A 29 -13.78 -14.95 77.71
N TYR A 30 -14.15 -16.01 77.00
CA TYR A 30 -15.21 -16.94 77.42
C TYR A 30 -14.88 -17.62 78.75
N LYS A 31 -13.63 -18.06 78.92
CA LYS A 31 -13.15 -18.67 80.17
C LYS A 31 -13.18 -17.69 81.36
N ILE A 32 -12.87 -16.41 81.13
CA ILE A 32 -12.98 -15.36 82.16
C ILE A 32 -14.44 -15.09 82.55
N TRP A 33 -15.37 -15.18 81.59
CA TRP A 33 -16.79 -14.94 81.82
C TRP A 33 -17.49 -16.11 82.54
N THR A 34 -17.18 -17.35 82.16
CA THR A 34 -17.74 -18.56 82.81
C THR A 34 -17.27 -18.75 84.25
N ASP A 35 -16.11 -18.21 84.61
CA ASP A 35 -15.52 -18.32 85.96
C ASP A 35 -15.86 -17.11 86.87
N ALA A 36 -16.65 -16.13 86.38
CA ALA A 36 -16.92 -14.88 87.07
C ALA A 36 -18.10 -14.95 88.05
N SER A 37 -17.79 -15.02 89.35
CA SER A 37 -18.68 -14.45 90.39
C SER A 37 -18.37 -12.95 90.54
N PRO A 38 -19.36 -12.05 90.70
CA PRO A 38 -19.16 -10.60 90.64
C PRO A 38 -18.06 -10.05 91.56
N ASN A 39 -17.83 -10.72 92.69
CA ASN A 39 -16.89 -10.31 93.74
C ASN A 39 -15.60 -11.13 93.82
N LYS A 40 -15.42 -12.13 92.95
CA LYS A 40 -14.22 -12.98 92.97
C LYS A 40 -13.10 -12.31 92.17
N LYS A 41 -11.97 -12.06 92.83
CA LYS A 41 -10.78 -11.51 92.17
C LYS A 41 -10.07 -12.59 91.37
N PHE A 42 -9.89 -12.34 90.09
CA PHE A 42 -9.12 -13.21 89.19
C PHE A 42 -7.60 -13.07 89.44
N PRO A 43 -6.78 -14.04 88.99
CA PRO A 43 -5.32 -13.89 89.01
C PRO A 43 -4.94 -12.61 88.25
N GLY A 44 -4.37 -11.63 88.95
CA GLY A 44 -4.14 -10.26 88.43
C GLY A 44 -5.01 -9.16 89.08
N GLY A 45 -5.89 -9.49 90.02
CA GLY A 45 -6.55 -8.53 90.94
C GLY A 45 -7.86 -7.91 90.45
N PHE A 46 -8.37 -8.27 89.27
CA PHE A 46 -9.61 -7.73 88.71
C PHE A 46 -10.86 -8.42 89.25
N THR A 47 -11.92 -7.64 89.54
CA THR A 47 -13.26 -8.19 89.81
C THR A 47 -13.98 -8.56 88.50
N GLY A 48 -15.00 -9.43 88.55
CA GLY A 48 -15.78 -9.82 87.37
C GLY A 48 -16.33 -8.62 86.57
N THR A 49 -16.73 -7.55 87.26
CA THR A 49 -17.19 -6.29 86.64
C THR A 49 -16.08 -5.55 85.88
N GLN A 50 -14.85 -5.54 86.41
CA GLN A 50 -13.69 -4.91 85.74
C GLN A 50 -13.23 -5.73 84.52
N ALA A 51 -13.29 -7.06 84.62
CA ALA A 51 -13.05 -7.94 83.50
C ALA A 51 -14.08 -7.69 82.38
N GLY A 52 -15.38 -7.71 82.68
CA GLY A 52 -16.45 -7.45 81.70
C GLY A 52 -16.32 -6.12 80.94
N LYS A 53 -15.91 -5.04 81.63
CA LYS A 53 -15.63 -3.74 80.98
C LYS A 53 -14.47 -3.82 79.99
N LYS A 54 -13.35 -4.44 80.37
CA LYS A 54 -12.19 -4.63 79.47
C LYS A 54 -12.54 -5.51 78.28
N LEU A 55 -13.32 -6.57 78.49
CA LEU A 55 -13.81 -7.44 77.42
C LEU A 55 -14.63 -6.67 76.38
N THR A 56 -15.53 -5.80 76.86
CA THR A 56 -16.37 -4.97 76.00
C THR A 56 -15.54 -3.97 75.20
N GLU A 57 -14.51 -3.37 75.81
CA GLU A 57 -13.59 -2.45 75.12
C GLU A 57 -12.77 -3.15 74.03
N VAL A 58 -12.26 -4.35 74.32
CA VAL A 58 -11.55 -5.18 73.33
C VAL A 58 -12.48 -5.57 72.18
N ALA A 59 -13.72 -5.99 72.47
CA ALA A 59 -14.70 -6.33 71.44
C ALA A 59 -15.03 -5.14 70.52
N LYS A 60 -15.15 -3.92 71.08
CA LYS A 60 -15.35 -2.70 70.30
C LYS A 60 -14.18 -2.40 69.38
N LYS A 61 -12.94 -2.42 69.91
CA LYS A 61 -11.71 -2.20 69.12
C LYS A 61 -11.57 -3.20 67.98
N LEU A 62 -11.85 -4.47 68.24
CA LEU A 62 -11.82 -5.52 67.23
C LEU A 62 -12.90 -5.33 66.16
N THR A 63 -14.11 -4.91 66.55
CA THR A 63 -15.20 -4.63 65.60
C THR A 63 -14.82 -3.46 64.67
N GLU A 64 -14.24 -2.40 65.23
CA GLU A 64 -13.76 -1.25 64.47
C GLU A 64 -12.63 -1.63 63.51
N GLU A 65 -11.64 -2.40 63.98
CA GLU A 65 -10.56 -2.91 63.15
C GLU A 65 -11.07 -3.79 62.01
N ASN A 66 -12.05 -4.67 62.28
CA ASN A 66 -12.66 -5.51 61.25
C ASN A 66 -13.39 -4.66 60.18
N ASN A 67 -14.13 -3.63 60.61
CA ASN A 67 -14.82 -2.73 59.70
C ASN A 67 -13.83 -1.94 58.83
N ASN A 68 -12.71 -1.47 59.41
CA ASN A 68 -11.66 -0.77 58.69
C ASN A 68 -10.98 -1.69 57.66
N GLN A 69 -10.67 -2.93 58.02
CA GLN A 69 -10.11 -3.92 57.10
C GLN A 69 -11.07 -4.25 55.96
N ARG A 70 -12.38 -4.39 56.23
CA ARG A 70 -13.39 -4.59 55.18
C ARG A 70 -13.43 -3.42 54.21
N ALA A 71 -13.36 -2.18 54.71
CA ALA A 71 -13.34 -0.99 53.87
C ALA A 71 -12.07 -0.93 53.00
N GLU A 72 -10.91 -1.31 53.54
CA GLU A 72 -9.66 -1.37 52.80
C GLU A 72 -9.69 -2.44 51.70
N ILE A 73 -10.21 -3.64 52.01
CA ILE A 73 -10.41 -4.71 51.02
C ILE A 73 -11.30 -4.23 49.87
N SER A 74 -12.40 -3.55 50.17
CA SER A 74 -13.28 -2.99 49.13
C SER A 74 -12.54 -2.00 48.22
N LYS A 75 -11.74 -1.10 48.78
CA LYS A 75 -10.92 -0.15 47.98
C LYS A 75 -9.91 -0.86 47.10
N ILE A 76 -9.21 -1.86 47.62
CA ILE A 76 -8.26 -2.67 46.85
C ILE A 76 -8.98 -3.39 45.69
N GLN A 77 -10.20 -3.89 45.92
CA GLN A 77 -10.99 -4.55 44.88
C GLN A 77 -11.39 -3.58 43.76
N GLU A 78 -11.76 -2.34 44.10
CA GLU A 78 -12.06 -1.29 43.12
C GLU A 78 -10.82 -0.89 42.31
N GLU A 79 -9.67 -0.69 42.97
CA GLU A 79 -8.38 -0.45 42.31
C GLU A 79 -8.02 -1.59 41.34
N PHE A 80 -8.19 -2.84 41.78
CA PHE A 80 -7.89 -4.01 40.97
C PHE A 80 -8.78 -4.09 39.72
N ASN A 81 -10.09 -3.87 39.86
CA ASN A 81 -11.02 -3.85 38.73
C ASN A 81 -10.68 -2.74 37.73
N SER A 82 -10.30 -1.56 38.22
CA SER A 82 -9.86 -0.45 37.37
C SER A 82 -8.59 -0.81 36.58
N LEU A 83 -7.60 -1.41 37.24
CA LEU A 83 -6.37 -1.89 36.61
C LEU A 83 -6.63 -2.98 35.56
N GLN A 84 -7.56 -3.90 35.81
CA GLN A 84 -7.98 -4.89 34.81
C GLN A 84 -8.60 -4.20 33.58
N GLY A 85 -9.43 -3.18 33.79
CA GLY A 85 -10.02 -2.37 32.71
C GLY A 85 -8.94 -1.70 31.86
N LEU A 86 -7.94 -1.09 32.50
CA LEU A 86 -6.79 -0.46 31.81
C LEU A 86 -5.95 -1.50 31.05
N ALA A 87 -5.71 -2.67 31.63
CA ALA A 87 -4.99 -3.76 30.98
C ALA A 87 -5.74 -4.26 29.74
N SER A 88 -7.07 -4.37 29.80
CA SER A 88 -7.88 -4.76 28.63
C SER A 88 -7.78 -3.73 27.52
N LYS A 89 -7.99 -2.44 27.82
CA LYS A 89 -7.86 -1.35 26.84
C LYS A 89 -6.47 -1.32 26.21
N THR A 90 -5.43 -1.52 27.02
CA THR A 90 -4.04 -1.57 26.53
C THR A 90 -3.83 -2.75 25.59
N ARG A 91 -4.36 -3.93 25.91
CA ARG A 91 -4.29 -5.11 25.05
C ARG A 91 -4.98 -4.87 23.69
N ASP A 92 -6.15 -4.24 23.71
CA ASP A 92 -6.89 -3.94 22.49
C ASP A 92 -6.15 -2.91 21.62
N ASN A 93 -5.56 -1.87 22.24
CA ASN A 93 -4.69 -0.92 21.55
C ASN A 93 -3.46 -1.59 20.92
N ILE A 94 -2.85 -2.56 21.61
CA ILE A 94 -1.73 -3.34 21.08
C ILE A 94 -2.17 -4.12 19.83
N LYS A 95 -3.33 -4.80 19.88
CA LYS A 95 -3.87 -5.54 18.72
C LYS A 95 -4.12 -4.61 17.54
N GLN A 96 -4.72 -3.44 17.76
CA GLN A 96 -4.95 -2.46 16.71
C GLN A 96 -3.65 -1.96 16.08
N LYS A 97 -2.64 -1.64 16.88
CA LYS A 97 -1.32 -1.23 16.38
C LYS A 97 -0.62 -2.36 15.61
N GLN A 98 -0.72 -3.61 16.07
CA GLN A 98 -0.20 -4.76 15.33
C GLN A 98 -0.85 -4.90 13.95
N GLN A 99 -2.17 -4.72 13.86
CA GLN A 99 -2.88 -4.73 12.57
C GLN A 99 -2.43 -3.58 11.66
N GLN A 100 -2.24 -2.37 12.21
CA GLN A 100 -1.73 -1.23 11.45
C GLN A 100 -0.33 -1.51 10.88
N VAL A 101 0.56 -2.13 11.66
CA VAL A 101 1.91 -2.52 11.21
C VAL A 101 1.84 -3.58 10.11
N GLN A 102 0.97 -4.58 10.22
CA GLN A 102 0.77 -5.58 9.16
C GLN A 102 0.28 -4.94 7.86
N ASN A 103 -0.69 -4.03 7.94
CA ASN A 103 -1.20 -3.31 6.77
C ASN A 103 -0.10 -2.44 6.12
N MET A 104 0.74 -1.80 6.92
CA MET A 104 1.87 -1.00 6.44
C MET A 104 2.94 -1.86 5.75
N MET A 105 3.25 -3.05 6.28
CA MET A 105 4.17 -3.99 5.63
C MET A 105 3.63 -4.48 4.29
N ALA A 106 2.32 -4.75 4.19
CA ALA A 106 1.70 -5.12 2.92
C ALA A 106 1.80 -4.00 1.87
N ARG A 107 1.54 -2.75 2.28
CA ARG A 107 1.72 -1.56 1.41
C ARG A 107 3.17 -1.38 0.97
N TYR A 108 4.12 -1.59 1.86
CA TYR A 108 5.54 -1.49 1.53
C TYR A 108 5.97 -2.52 0.48
N LYS A 109 5.50 -3.77 0.56
CA LYS A 109 5.75 -4.79 -0.47
C LYS A 109 5.18 -4.40 -1.83
N LEU A 110 3.98 -3.82 -1.86
CA LEU A 110 3.38 -3.34 -3.10
C LEU A 110 4.21 -2.22 -3.73
N LEU A 111 4.69 -1.26 -2.91
CA LEU A 111 5.56 -0.19 -3.39
C LEU A 111 6.88 -0.71 -3.96
N GLN A 112 7.48 -1.73 -3.34
CA GLN A 112 8.68 -2.37 -3.89
C GLN A 112 8.42 -3.02 -5.25
N GLN A 113 7.29 -3.71 -5.43
CA GLN A 113 6.90 -4.29 -6.72
C GLN A 113 6.70 -3.23 -7.78
N GLN A 114 6.01 -2.12 -7.45
CA GLN A 114 5.84 -1.00 -8.36
C GLN A 114 7.18 -0.37 -8.76
N GLN A 115 8.12 -0.25 -7.81
CA GLN A 115 9.45 0.26 -8.10
C GLN A 115 10.22 -0.65 -9.08
N GLN A 116 10.11 -1.98 -8.94
CA GLN A 116 10.69 -2.92 -9.89
C GLN A 116 10.08 -2.78 -11.29
N GLN A 117 8.75 -2.68 -11.39
CA GLN A 117 8.06 -2.47 -12.68
C GLN A 117 8.49 -1.16 -13.37
N ILE A 118 8.64 -0.08 -12.60
CA ILE A 118 9.14 1.20 -13.14
C ILE A 118 10.56 1.02 -13.68
N GLN A 119 11.42 0.29 -12.97
CA GLN A 119 12.79 0.07 -13.41
C GLN A 119 12.85 -0.74 -14.71
N GLU A 120 12.01 -1.77 -14.85
CA GLU A 120 11.88 -2.54 -16.09
C GLU A 120 11.43 -1.63 -17.25
N LEU A 121 10.41 -0.80 -17.06
CA LEU A 121 9.95 0.13 -18.09
C LEU A 121 11.03 1.14 -18.49
N LEU A 122 11.79 1.67 -17.53
CA LEU A 122 12.91 2.57 -17.82
C LEU A 122 13.98 1.91 -18.67
N THR A 123 14.21 0.60 -18.52
CA THR A 123 15.18 -0.12 -19.38
C THR A 123 14.72 -0.28 -20.83
N MET A 124 13.40 -0.19 -21.10
CA MET A 124 12.86 -0.30 -22.47
C MET A 124 12.91 1.01 -23.26
N ILE A 125 13.05 2.16 -22.59
CA ILE A 125 13.07 3.48 -23.24
C ILE A 125 14.21 3.61 -24.26
N PRO A 126 15.48 3.27 -23.92
CA PRO A 126 16.60 3.41 -24.85
C PRO A 126 16.43 2.57 -26.12
N ASP A 127 15.95 1.33 -25.98
CA ASP A 127 15.71 0.43 -27.11
C ASP A 127 14.63 1.00 -28.04
N ASN A 128 13.55 1.54 -27.49
CA ASN A 128 12.49 2.20 -28.25
C ASN A 128 12.99 3.48 -28.95
N GLU A 129 13.81 4.30 -28.27
CA GLU A 129 14.42 5.47 -28.87
C GLU A 129 15.36 5.10 -30.02
N GLN A 130 16.12 4.01 -29.88
CA GLN A 130 16.99 3.50 -30.93
C GLN A 130 16.18 3.01 -32.13
N HIS A 131 15.11 2.23 -31.90
CA HIS A 131 14.19 1.81 -32.96
C HIS A 131 13.60 3.00 -33.72
N LEU A 132 13.20 4.06 -33.01
CA LEU A 132 12.65 5.27 -33.63
C LEU A 132 13.69 6.00 -34.51
N LYS A 133 14.96 6.06 -34.08
CA LYS A 133 16.06 6.59 -34.90
C LYS A 133 16.27 5.77 -36.17
N THR A 134 16.27 4.44 -36.07
CA THR A 134 16.41 3.55 -37.22
C THR A 134 15.27 3.75 -38.22
N LEU A 135 14.02 3.79 -37.76
CA LEU A 135 12.86 4.03 -38.60
C LEU A 135 12.92 5.39 -39.30
N THR A 136 13.37 6.43 -38.59
CA THR A 136 13.55 7.77 -39.16
C THR A 136 14.58 7.75 -40.29
N THR A 137 15.72 7.08 -40.07
CA THR A 137 16.76 6.94 -41.11
C THR A 137 16.25 6.15 -42.31
N GLN A 138 15.49 5.07 -42.09
CA GLN A 138 14.87 4.28 -43.16
C GLN A 138 13.90 5.12 -43.98
N LYS A 139 13.04 5.91 -43.32
CA LYS A 139 12.11 6.84 -43.98
C LYS A 139 12.86 7.86 -44.85
N ASP A 140 13.90 8.49 -44.32
CA ASP A 140 14.68 9.49 -45.06
C ASP A 140 15.36 8.88 -46.29
N GLN A 141 15.87 7.65 -46.15
CA GLN A 141 16.47 6.93 -47.26
C GLN A 141 15.44 6.58 -48.34
N GLN A 142 14.25 6.11 -47.95
CA GLN A 142 13.16 5.84 -48.87
C GLN A 142 12.71 7.12 -49.60
N GLN A 143 12.64 8.26 -48.91
CA GLN A 143 12.29 9.54 -49.52
C GLN A 143 13.33 9.98 -50.57
N LYS A 144 14.62 9.77 -50.30
CA LYS A 144 15.67 10.02 -51.31
C LYS A 144 15.47 9.15 -52.55
N THR A 145 15.22 7.85 -52.37
CA THR A 145 14.95 6.94 -53.49
C THR A 145 13.73 7.37 -54.31
N ILE A 146 12.64 7.81 -53.66
CA ILE A 146 11.46 8.36 -54.35
C ILE A 146 11.84 9.58 -55.20
N ASN A 147 12.62 10.50 -54.64
CA ASN A 147 13.05 11.70 -55.36
C ASN A 147 13.92 11.35 -56.58
N GLU A 148 14.85 10.41 -56.44
CA GLU A 148 15.68 9.91 -57.55
C GLU A 148 14.84 9.26 -58.65
N LEU A 149 13.84 8.45 -58.29
CA LEU A 149 12.93 7.83 -59.25
C LEU A 149 12.09 8.87 -59.99
N ASN A 150 11.59 9.90 -59.29
CA ASN A 150 10.84 10.98 -59.91
C ASN A 150 11.68 11.78 -60.91
N LEU A 151 12.96 12.01 -60.62
CA LEU A 151 13.90 12.64 -61.56
C LEU A 151 14.08 11.77 -62.82
N LYS A 152 14.31 10.46 -62.66
CA LYS A 152 14.41 9.53 -63.79
C LYS A 152 13.12 9.50 -64.64
N ILE A 153 11.95 9.56 -64.00
CA ILE A 153 10.67 9.65 -64.71
C ILE A 153 10.60 10.93 -65.55
N ALA A 154 11.03 12.07 -65.02
CA ALA A 154 11.04 13.33 -65.75
C ALA A 154 12.02 13.31 -66.94
N GLU A 155 13.21 12.72 -66.77
CA GLU A 155 14.20 12.54 -67.84
C GLU A 155 13.67 11.64 -68.96
N ASN A 156 13.05 10.52 -68.59
CA ASN A 156 12.42 9.59 -69.54
C ASN A 156 11.28 10.28 -70.30
N LYS A 157 10.45 11.08 -69.61
CA LYS A 157 9.37 11.84 -70.25
C LYS A 157 9.92 12.80 -71.32
N LYS A 158 11.00 13.54 -71.00
CA LYS A 158 11.67 14.43 -71.95
C LYS A 158 12.23 13.66 -73.16
N THR A 159 12.73 12.46 -72.93
CA THR A 159 13.26 11.58 -74.00
C THR A 159 12.15 11.15 -74.96
N ILE A 160 10.99 10.76 -74.43
CA ILE A 160 9.82 10.41 -75.22
C ILE A 160 9.31 11.62 -76.01
N GLU A 161 9.25 12.80 -75.39
CA GLU A 161 8.85 14.04 -76.08
C GLU A 161 9.78 14.35 -77.27
N ASN A 162 11.10 14.22 -77.10
CA ASN A 162 12.07 14.40 -78.18
C ASN A 162 11.90 13.35 -79.30
N GLN A 163 11.67 12.09 -78.93
CA GLN A 163 11.40 11.03 -79.90
C GLN A 163 10.13 11.32 -80.70
N THR A 164 9.06 11.76 -80.03
CA THR A 164 7.80 12.14 -80.68
C THR A 164 8.00 13.28 -81.68
N ILE A 165 8.83 14.28 -81.35
CA ILE A 165 9.18 15.38 -82.27
C ILE A 165 9.93 14.84 -83.50
N ASN A 166 10.92 13.97 -83.28
CA ASN A 166 11.69 13.36 -84.38
C ASN A 166 10.80 12.51 -85.29
N ASP A 167 9.90 11.71 -84.72
CA ASP A 167 8.94 10.89 -85.47
C ASP A 167 8.03 11.76 -86.34
N ALA A 168 7.52 12.88 -85.79
CA ALA A 168 6.72 13.84 -86.54
C ALA A 168 7.50 14.52 -87.68
N GLN A 169 8.79 14.85 -87.46
CA GLN A 169 9.66 15.39 -88.50
C GLN A 169 9.93 14.40 -89.63
N LEU A 170 10.18 13.13 -89.29
CA LEU A 170 10.35 12.05 -90.26
C LEU A 170 9.09 11.83 -91.09
N GLN A 171 7.91 11.84 -90.44
CA GLN A 171 6.64 11.73 -91.16
C GLN A 171 6.46 12.86 -92.17
N LYS A 172 6.80 14.10 -91.79
CA LYS A 172 6.75 15.23 -92.71
C LYS A 172 7.67 15.02 -93.94
N ILE A 173 8.88 14.51 -93.74
CA ILE A 173 9.80 14.21 -94.86
C ILE A 173 9.21 13.15 -95.79
N ILE A 174 8.56 12.13 -95.25
CA ILE A 174 7.87 11.10 -96.05
C ILE A 174 6.76 11.74 -96.89
N ASP A 175 5.92 12.57 -96.28
CA ASP A 175 4.81 13.24 -96.96
C ASP A 175 5.30 14.21 -98.06
N ASP A 176 6.36 14.97 -97.77
CA ASP A 176 7.01 15.87 -98.74
C ASP A 176 7.58 15.06 -99.94
N ASN A 177 8.24 13.93 -99.68
CA ASN A 177 8.77 13.05 -100.74
C ASN A 177 7.65 12.46 -101.61
N ASN A 178 6.55 11.99 -100.99
CA ASN A 178 5.39 11.48 -101.72
C ASN A 178 4.79 12.57 -102.63
N THR A 179 4.75 13.82 -102.18
CA THR A 179 4.28 14.97 -102.96
C THR A 179 5.19 15.24 -104.17
N ILE A 180 6.51 15.15 -103.97
CA ILE A 180 7.49 15.28 -105.07
C ILE A 180 7.31 14.16 -106.10
N GLU A 181 7.15 12.91 -105.66
CA GLU A 181 6.91 11.77 -106.56
C GLU A 181 5.62 11.96 -107.38
N GLN A 182 4.54 12.44 -106.75
CA GLN A 182 3.30 12.77 -107.47
C GLN A 182 3.53 13.85 -108.54
N GLY A 183 4.21 14.95 -108.19
CA GLY A 183 4.51 16.02 -109.15
C GLY A 183 5.40 15.56 -110.30
N LEU A 184 6.40 14.70 -110.04
CA LEU A 184 7.24 14.10 -111.08
C LEU A 184 6.42 13.19 -112.01
N ASN A 185 5.52 12.38 -111.45
CA ASN A 185 4.63 11.53 -112.23
C ASN A 185 3.69 12.35 -113.13
N GLU A 186 3.17 13.48 -112.65
CA GLU A 186 2.35 14.39 -113.45
C GLU A 186 3.12 15.01 -114.61
N ILE A 187 4.38 15.43 -114.39
CA ILE A 187 5.25 15.95 -115.45
C ILE A 187 5.52 14.89 -116.52
N LEU A 188 5.84 13.66 -116.10
CA LEU A 188 6.12 12.55 -117.03
C LEU A 188 4.87 12.09 -117.79
N SER A 189 3.67 12.32 -117.23
CA SER A 189 2.39 11.92 -117.84
C SER A 189 1.84 12.94 -118.84
N ASN A 190 2.38 14.16 -118.89
CA ASN A 190 1.99 15.19 -119.86
C ASN A 190 2.98 15.24 -121.05
N PRO A 191 2.58 14.82 -122.26
CA PRO A 191 3.46 14.88 -123.42
C PRO A 191 3.75 16.34 -123.80
N GLN A 192 5.03 16.66 -124.06
CA GLN A 192 5.45 17.99 -124.54
C GLN A 192 4.56 18.46 -125.71
N PRO A 193 4.13 19.72 -125.73
CA PRO A 193 3.44 20.27 -126.89
C PRO A 193 4.37 20.18 -128.10
N SER A 194 3.86 19.58 -129.18
CA SER A 194 4.63 19.41 -130.41
C SER A 194 5.14 20.78 -130.90
N PRO A 195 6.38 20.87 -131.42
CA PRO A 195 6.90 22.15 -131.89
C PRO A 195 5.99 22.71 -133.00
N PRO A 196 5.76 24.03 -133.04
CA PRO A 196 4.90 24.63 -134.05
C PRO A 196 5.48 24.36 -135.44
N LYS A 197 4.67 23.74 -136.31
CA LYS A 197 5.01 23.57 -137.72
C LYS A 197 4.91 24.93 -138.41
N HIS A 198 5.98 25.28 -139.13
CA HIS A 198 6.14 26.46 -139.98
C HIS A 198 4.97 26.68 -140.95
#